data_AF-A0A841KDI7-F1
#
_entry.id   AF-A0A841KDI7-F1
#
_cell.length_a   1.000
_cell.length_b   1.000
_cell.length_c   1.000
_cell.angle_alpha   90.00
_cell.angle_beta   90.00
_cell.angle_gamma   90.00
#
_symmetry.space_group_name_H-M   'P 1'
#
loop_
_entity.id
_entity.type
_entity.pdbx_description
1 polymer ?
#
loop_
_entity_poly.entity_id
_entity_poly.type
_entity_poly.pdbx_seq_one_letter_code
_entity_poly.pdbx_strand_id
1 'polypeptide(L)'
;MAEPSASLVIDVVSDVVCPWCFIGKRRLAAALAQRPDVAVTVNWRPFQLDPTIPRGGIDRKEYLRRKFGDDQRIAALHDHIRAAAADTGIAFRFEAIERSPNTLDAHRLIRWAHPLGVQDAVVERLFADYFLNGRDIGAPAVLAEAAASAGLDPAEVAARLATDEDEEAVREEIGTATRLGISGVPFFIFDGRYGVSGAQAPETLVEVIDRTLES
;
A
#
# COMPACT_ATOMS: atom_id res chain seq x y z
N MET A 1 -18.49 25.68 8.69
CA MET A 1 -17.83 24.38 8.85
C MET A 1 -16.95 24.53 10.07
N ALA A 2 -17.16 23.72 11.11
CA ALA A 2 -16.32 23.76 12.31
C ALA A 2 -14.89 23.37 11.92
N GLU A 3 -13.89 24.10 12.42
CA GLU A 3 -12.50 23.68 12.31
C GLU A 3 -12.30 22.37 13.10
N PRO A 4 -11.54 21.40 12.57
CA PRO A 4 -11.31 20.14 13.27
C PRO A 4 -10.61 20.41 14.61
N SER A 5 -11.21 19.92 15.71
CA SER A 5 -10.73 20.18 17.07
C SER A 5 -9.55 19.29 17.47
N ALA A 6 -9.24 18.26 16.67
CA ALA A 6 -8.14 17.34 16.90
C ALA A 6 -7.47 16.94 15.58
N SER A 7 -6.15 16.74 15.62
CA SER A 7 -5.36 16.25 14.49
C SER A 7 -4.71 14.91 14.83
N LEU A 8 -4.65 14.01 13.86
CA LEU A 8 -4.08 12.67 14.02
C LEU A 8 -3.16 12.35 12.85
N VAL A 9 -1.98 11.83 13.13
CA VAL A 9 -1.07 11.29 12.11
C VAL A 9 -1.13 9.77 12.12
N ILE A 10 -1.31 9.17 10.95
CA ILE A 10 -1.32 7.72 10.77
C ILE A 10 -0.24 7.35 9.76
N ASP A 11 0.84 6.72 10.22
CA ASP A 11 1.80 6.08 9.33
C ASP A 11 1.30 4.67 8.97
N VAL A 12 1.18 4.39 7.68
CA VAL A 12 0.72 3.11 7.13
C VAL A 12 1.88 2.44 6.42
N VAL A 13 2.47 1.44 7.07
CA VAL A 13 3.51 0.59 6.48
C VAL A 13 2.84 -0.44 5.58
N SER A 14 3.18 -0.40 4.30
CA SER A 14 2.41 -1.07 3.25
C SER A 14 3.31 -1.52 2.09
N ASP A 15 2.86 -2.56 1.37
CA ASP A 15 3.42 -2.94 0.08
C ASP A 15 2.31 -3.00 -0.98
N VAL A 16 2.56 -2.43 -2.16
CA VAL A 16 1.54 -2.25 -3.21
C VAL A 16 1.14 -3.55 -3.91
N VAL A 17 1.87 -4.65 -3.67
CA VAL A 17 1.54 -6.01 -4.11
C VAL A 17 0.90 -6.86 -3.00
N CYS A 18 0.63 -6.27 -1.81
CA CYS A 18 -0.05 -6.95 -0.72
C CYS A 18 -1.58 -6.72 -0.80
N PRO A 19 -2.39 -7.76 -1.02
CA PRO A 19 -3.84 -7.59 -1.13
C PRO A 19 -4.48 -7.15 0.20
N TRP A 20 -3.91 -7.59 1.33
CA TRP A 20 -4.34 -7.14 2.66
C TRP A 20 -4.07 -5.65 2.88
N CYS A 21 -3.04 -5.07 2.26
CA CYS A 21 -2.81 -3.63 2.35
C CYS A 21 -3.91 -2.85 1.63
N PHE A 22 -4.42 -3.36 0.50
CA PHE A 22 -5.53 -2.72 -0.20
C PHE A 22 -6.84 -2.81 0.61
N ILE A 23 -7.13 -3.99 1.20
CA ILE A 23 -8.26 -4.15 2.13
C ILE A 23 -8.12 -3.19 3.32
N GLY A 24 -6.92 -3.14 3.93
CA GLY A 24 -6.61 -2.26 5.05
C GLY A 24 -6.80 -0.78 4.72
N LYS A 25 -6.42 -0.34 3.51
CA LYS A 25 -6.68 1.03 3.03
C LYS A 25 -8.17 1.34 3.01
N ARG A 26 -8.99 0.45 2.44
CA ARG A 26 -10.45 0.65 2.35
C ARG A 26 -11.10 0.65 3.73
N ARG A 27 -10.66 -0.22 4.64
CA ARG A 27 -11.13 -0.24 6.03
C ARG A 27 -10.71 0.97 6.83
N LEU A 28 -9.47 1.46 6.65
CA LEU A 28 -9.02 2.73 7.24
C LEU A 28 -9.88 3.88 6.73
N ALA A 29 -10.13 3.99 5.42
CA ALA A 29 -10.99 5.02 4.87
C ALA A 29 -12.42 4.96 5.46
N ALA A 30 -12.98 3.75 5.63
CA ALA A 30 -14.28 3.56 6.26
C ALA A 30 -14.29 3.96 7.75
N ALA A 31 -13.20 3.69 8.49
CA ALA A 31 -13.05 4.14 9.88
C ALA A 31 -12.96 5.67 9.97
N LEU A 32 -12.15 6.29 9.11
CA LEU A 32 -11.99 7.76 9.06
C LEU A 32 -13.28 8.49 8.68
N ALA A 33 -14.11 7.90 7.82
CA ALA A 33 -15.42 8.45 7.49
C ALA A 33 -16.37 8.53 8.70
N GLN A 34 -16.13 7.75 9.76
CA GLN A 34 -16.89 7.81 11.02
C GLN A 34 -16.35 8.89 11.98
N ARG A 35 -15.24 9.55 11.65
CA ARG A 35 -14.61 10.63 12.43
C ARG A 35 -14.36 11.87 11.54
N PRO A 36 -15.42 12.46 10.94
CA PRO A 36 -15.28 13.58 10.01
C PRO A 36 -14.76 14.88 10.66
N ASP A 37 -14.76 14.94 11.99
CA ASP A 37 -14.30 16.03 12.84
C ASP A 37 -12.80 15.97 13.18
N VAL A 38 -12.13 14.88 12.80
CA VAL A 38 -10.68 14.69 13.02
C VAL A 38 -9.90 15.04 11.76
N ALA A 39 -8.93 15.95 11.88
CA ALA A 39 -7.99 16.24 10.81
C ALA A 39 -6.93 15.12 10.74
N VAL A 40 -7.04 14.23 9.76
CA VAL A 40 -6.12 13.10 9.63
C VAL A 40 -5.09 13.33 8.53
N THR A 41 -3.82 13.13 8.87
CA THR A 41 -2.72 13.01 7.90
C THR A 41 -2.33 11.54 7.79
N VAL A 42 -2.46 10.96 6.60
CA VAL A 42 -2.02 9.59 6.33
C VAL A 42 -0.68 9.63 5.58
N ASN A 43 0.35 9.05 6.18
CA ASN A 43 1.67 8.89 5.56
C ASN A 43 1.85 7.44 5.12
N TRP A 44 2.19 7.22 3.85
CA TRP A 44 2.44 5.88 3.33
C TRP A 44 3.92 5.55 3.42
N ARG A 45 4.23 4.47 4.13
CA ARG A 45 5.59 4.02 4.43
C ARG A 45 5.91 2.73 3.69
N PRO A 46 7.09 2.62 3.06
CA PRO A 46 7.42 1.50 2.21
C PRO A 46 7.73 0.23 3.01
N PHE A 47 7.24 -0.89 2.49
CA PHE A 47 7.62 -2.25 2.88
C PHE A 47 7.75 -3.09 1.62
N GLN A 48 8.67 -4.06 1.60
CA GLN A 48 8.74 -5.04 0.53
C GLN A 48 8.51 -6.44 1.08
N LEU A 49 7.41 -7.07 0.66
CA LEU A 49 7.10 -8.47 0.97
C LEU A 49 8.15 -9.43 0.41
N ASP A 50 8.79 -9.05 -0.70
CA ASP A 50 9.85 -9.83 -1.32
C ASP A 50 10.86 -8.92 -2.03
N PRO A 51 11.91 -8.45 -1.32
CA PRO A 51 12.95 -7.62 -1.91
C PRO A 51 13.87 -8.40 -2.87
N THR A 52 13.73 -9.72 -2.97
CA THR A 52 14.58 -10.58 -3.81
C THR A 52 14.11 -10.68 -5.26
N ILE A 53 12.87 -10.22 -5.55
CA ILE A 53 12.35 -10.17 -6.92
C ILE A 53 13.24 -9.21 -7.74
N PRO A 54 13.77 -9.61 -8.91
CA PRO A 54 14.58 -8.73 -9.75
C PRO A 54 13.76 -7.54 -10.28
N ARG A 55 14.43 -6.44 -10.67
CA ARG A 55 13.77 -5.21 -11.15
C ARG A 55 12.77 -5.45 -12.29
N GLY A 56 13.08 -6.37 -13.21
CA GLY A 56 12.17 -6.75 -14.31
C GLY A 56 10.97 -7.59 -13.89
N GLY A 57 10.82 -7.93 -12.60
CA GLY A 57 9.80 -8.84 -12.10
C GLY A 57 10.00 -10.30 -12.53
N ILE A 58 9.07 -11.14 -12.11
CA ILE A 58 9.02 -12.57 -12.48
C ILE A 58 7.60 -12.98 -12.85
N ASP A 59 7.46 -14.14 -13.48
CA ASP A 59 6.15 -14.71 -13.78
C ASP A 59 5.35 -14.92 -12.49
N ARG A 60 4.10 -14.45 -12.47
CA ARG A 60 3.26 -14.48 -11.27
C ARG A 60 2.91 -15.91 -10.86
N LYS A 61 2.62 -16.79 -11.82
CA LYS A 61 2.20 -18.17 -11.52
C LYS A 61 3.36 -18.97 -10.95
N GLU A 62 4.53 -18.86 -11.56
CA GLU A 62 5.76 -19.46 -11.04
C GLU A 62 6.08 -18.94 -9.63
N TYR A 63 5.99 -17.63 -9.43
CA TYR A 63 6.23 -17.02 -8.12
C TYR A 63 5.31 -17.57 -7.03
N LEU A 64 4.00 -17.59 -7.30
CA LEU A 64 3.01 -18.07 -6.34
C LEU A 64 3.20 -19.56 -6.06
N ARG A 65 3.53 -20.38 -7.06
CA ARG A 65 3.81 -21.80 -6.85
C ARG A 65 5.02 -22.02 -5.97
N ARG A 66 6.10 -21.29 -6.22
CA ARG A 66 7.31 -21.34 -5.37
C ARG A 66 7.00 -20.93 -3.93
N LYS A 67 6.16 -19.91 -3.73
CA LYS A 67 5.88 -19.33 -2.42
C LYS A 67 4.83 -20.10 -1.61
N PHE A 68 3.81 -20.63 -2.27
CA PHE A 68 2.61 -21.18 -1.62
C PHE A 68 2.32 -22.64 -1.96
N GLY A 69 2.97 -23.22 -2.97
CA GLY A 69 2.81 -24.63 -3.35
C GLY A 69 1.90 -24.81 -4.56
N ASP A 70 0.94 -25.72 -4.49
CA ASP A 70 0.09 -26.08 -5.62
C ASP A 70 -1.00 -25.03 -5.95
N ASP A 71 -1.61 -25.19 -7.13
CA ASP A 71 -2.63 -24.28 -7.66
C ASP A 71 -3.94 -24.31 -6.83
N GLN A 72 -4.26 -25.42 -6.16
CA GLN A 72 -5.46 -25.52 -5.31
C GLN A 72 -5.29 -24.68 -4.04
N ARG A 73 -4.11 -24.73 -3.42
CA ARG A 73 -3.78 -23.90 -2.26
C ARG A 73 -3.76 -22.42 -2.62
N ILE A 74 -3.23 -22.06 -3.78
CA ILE A 74 -3.25 -20.68 -4.28
C ILE A 74 -4.69 -20.20 -4.50
N ALA A 75 -5.54 -21.01 -5.12
CA ALA A 75 -6.95 -20.68 -5.32
C ALA A 75 -7.69 -20.47 -3.99
N ALA A 76 -7.50 -21.36 -3.02
CA ALA A 76 -8.10 -21.23 -1.69
C ALA A 76 -7.63 -19.96 -0.95
N LEU A 77 -6.36 -19.57 -1.10
CA LEU A 77 -5.84 -18.31 -0.56
C LEU A 77 -6.52 -17.09 -1.22
N HIS A 78 -6.67 -17.09 -2.54
CA HIS A 78 -7.37 -16.03 -3.26
C HIS A 78 -8.84 -15.92 -2.85
N ASP A 79 -9.54 -17.05 -2.70
CA ASP A 79 -10.94 -17.08 -2.25
C ASP A 79 -11.08 -16.53 -0.83
N HIS A 80 -10.15 -16.90 0.07
CA HIS A 80 -10.11 -16.35 1.41
C HIS A 80 -9.93 -14.82 1.40
N ILE A 81 -9.02 -14.31 0.56
CA ILE A 81 -8.80 -12.87 0.42
C ILE A 81 -10.04 -12.16 -0.15
N ARG A 82 -10.70 -12.75 -1.16
CA ARG A 82 -11.95 -12.21 -1.72
C ARG A 82 -13.06 -12.13 -0.67
N ALA A 83 -13.23 -13.20 0.11
CA ALA A 83 -14.20 -13.24 1.20
C ALA A 83 -13.90 -12.16 2.26
N ALA A 84 -12.63 -11.99 2.61
CA ALA A 84 -12.19 -10.98 3.56
C ALA A 84 -12.29 -9.54 3.02
N ALA A 85 -12.52 -9.35 1.72
CA ALA A 85 -12.68 -8.03 1.10
C ALA A 85 -14.15 -7.68 0.82
N ALA A 86 -15.10 -8.52 1.20
CA ALA A 86 -16.52 -8.37 0.86
C ALA A 86 -17.11 -7.02 1.33
N ASP A 87 -16.61 -6.45 2.42
CA ASP A 87 -17.00 -5.16 3.00
C ASP A 87 -16.33 -3.95 2.34
N THR A 88 -15.36 -4.15 1.44
CA THR A 88 -14.51 -3.08 0.91
C THR A 88 -14.87 -2.62 -0.50
N GLY A 89 -15.73 -3.38 -1.20
CA GLY A 89 -16.04 -3.18 -2.61
C GLY A 89 -14.89 -3.54 -3.58
N ILE A 90 -13.81 -4.16 -3.10
CA ILE A 90 -12.69 -4.57 -3.96
C ILE A 90 -13.07 -5.84 -4.73
N ALA A 91 -13.19 -5.70 -6.05
CA ALA A 91 -13.37 -6.82 -6.97
C ALA A 91 -12.02 -7.32 -7.49
N PHE A 92 -11.27 -8.05 -6.65
CA PHE A 92 -9.95 -8.57 -7.04
C PHE A 92 -9.99 -9.32 -8.38
N ARG A 93 -8.96 -9.17 -9.22
CA ARG A 93 -8.79 -9.88 -10.49
C ARG A 93 -7.43 -10.56 -10.52
N PHE A 94 -7.17 -11.41 -9.52
CA PHE A 94 -5.88 -12.11 -9.37
C PHE A 94 -5.46 -12.87 -10.63
N GLU A 95 -6.44 -13.39 -11.37
CA GLU A 95 -6.23 -14.17 -12.59
C GLU A 95 -5.75 -13.30 -13.76
N ALA A 96 -5.96 -11.98 -13.71
CA ALA A 96 -5.45 -11.02 -14.69
C ALA A 96 -4.00 -10.60 -14.40
N ILE A 97 -3.44 -10.95 -13.23
CA ILE A 97 -2.08 -10.56 -12.84
C ILE A 97 -1.08 -11.56 -13.43
N GLU A 98 -0.31 -11.12 -14.41
CA GLU A 98 0.70 -11.97 -15.07
C GLU A 98 2.09 -11.83 -14.44
N ARG A 99 2.37 -10.71 -13.77
CA ARG A 99 3.70 -10.37 -13.23
C ARG A 99 3.69 -10.18 -11.72
N SER A 100 4.72 -10.70 -11.05
CA SER A 100 5.11 -10.27 -9.70
C SER A 100 6.24 -9.25 -9.85
N PRO A 101 5.98 -7.95 -9.70
CA PRO A 101 7.00 -6.92 -9.85
C PRO A 101 7.88 -6.81 -8.60
N ASN A 102 9.07 -6.24 -8.78
CA ASN A 102 9.76 -5.59 -7.67
C ASN A 102 9.07 -4.25 -7.39
N THR A 103 8.77 -3.96 -6.13
CA THR A 103 8.00 -2.77 -5.75
C THR A 103 8.84 -1.55 -5.36
N LEU A 104 10.17 -1.60 -5.51
CA LEU A 104 11.04 -0.51 -5.11
C LEU A 104 10.74 0.79 -5.86
N ASP A 105 10.58 0.71 -7.19
CA ASP A 105 10.24 1.87 -8.02
C ASP A 105 8.84 2.40 -7.74
N ALA A 106 7.89 1.52 -7.39
CA ALA A 106 6.56 1.92 -6.94
C ALA A 106 6.64 2.69 -5.61
N HIS A 107 7.50 2.25 -4.69
CA HIS A 107 7.74 2.94 -3.41
C HIS A 107 8.49 4.26 -3.59
N ARG A 108 9.43 4.36 -4.54
CA ARG A 108 10.05 5.63 -4.94
C ARG A 108 8.99 6.62 -5.43
N LEU A 109 8.08 6.18 -6.29
CA LEU A 109 6.97 7.02 -6.75
C LEU A 109 6.09 7.50 -5.58
N ILE A 110 5.74 6.62 -4.64
CA ILE A 110 4.97 7.00 -3.44
C ILE A 110 5.74 8.02 -2.60
N ARG A 111 7.06 7.86 -2.43
CA ARG A 111 7.91 8.84 -1.73
C ARG A 111 7.87 10.20 -2.43
N TRP A 112 7.97 10.25 -3.75
CA TRP A 112 7.94 11.49 -4.53
C TRP A 112 6.59 12.21 -4.49
N ALA A 113 5.51 11.48 -4.26
CA ALA A 113 4.18 12.03 -4.07
C ALA A 113 3.94 12.67 -2.68
N HIS A 114 4.83 12.42 -1.70
CA HIS A 114 4.73 12.97 -0.34
C HIS A 114 4.72 14.50 -0.25
N PRO A 115 5.73 15.22 -0.79
CA PRO A 115 5.77 16.69 -0.67
C PRO A 115 4.59 17.38 -1.38
N LEU A 116 3.92 16.69 -2.30
CA LEU A 116 2.76 17.20 -3.04
C LEU A 116 1.42 16.86 -2.36
N GLY A 117 1.42 16.08 -1.27
CA GLY A 117 0.21 15.68 -0.56
C GLY A 117 -0.67 14.68 -1.31
N VAL A 118 -0.14 13.97 -2.32
CA VAL A 118 -0.90 13.07 -3.20
C VAL A 118 -0.50 11.60 -3.08
N GLN A 119 0.21 11.21 -2.01
CA GLN A 119 0.59 9.80 -1.77
C GLN A 119 -0.61 8.86 -1.80
N ASP A 120 -1.69 9.21 -1.11
CA ASP A 120 -2.86 8.33 -0.99
C ASP A 120 -3.49 8.03 -2.35
N ALA A 121 -3.54 9.03 -3.23
CA ALA A 121 -4.03 8.88 -4.60
C ALA A 121 -3.12 7.98 -5.45
N VAL A 122 -1.79 8.14 -5.32
CA VAL A 122 -0.82 7.25 -5.98
C VAL A 122 -0.97 5.82 -5.50
N VAL A 123 -1.07 5.60 -4.18
CA VAL A 123 -1.23 4.27 -3.59
C VAL A 123 -2.52 3.61 -4.05
N GLU A 124 -3.65 4.34 -4.01
CA GLU A 124 -4.94 3.85 -4.53
C GLU A 124 -4.81 3.42 -6.00
N ARG A 125 -4.16 4.25 -6.82
CA ARG A 125 -3.97 3.96 -8.24
C ARG A 125 -3.10 2.73 -8.48
N LEU A 126 -2.00 2.58 -7.73
CA LEU A 126 -1.12 1.40 -7.83
C LEU A 126 -1.86 0.12 -7.42
N PHE A 127 -2.65 0.17 -6.35
CA PHE A 127 -3.50 -0.96 -5.96
C PHE A 127 -4.52 -1.30 -7.04
N ALA A 128 -5.21 -0.30 -7.61
CA ALA A 128 -6.18 -0.53 -8.67
C ALA A 128 -5.51 -1.12 -9.93
N ASP A 129 -4.39 -0.55 -10.36
CA ASP A 129 -3.63 -1.00 -11.52
C ASP A 129 -3.20 -2.47 -11.34
N TYR A 130 -2.70 -2.84 -10.17
CA TYR A 130 -2.26 -4.21 -9.91
C TYR A 130 -3.42 -5.18 -9.72
N PHE A 131 -4.32 -4.90 -8.77
CA PHE A 131 -5.33 -5.86 -8.31
C PHE A 131 -6.62 -5.88 -9.09
N LEU A 132 -6.98 -4.78 -9.77
CA LEU A 132 -8.22 -4.67 -10.55
C LEU A 132 -7.94 -4.72 -12.06
N ASN A 133 -6.79 -4.21 -12.49
CA ASN A 133 -6.46 -4.10 -13.91
C ASN A 133 -5.37 -5.08 -14.37
N GLY A 134 -4.71 -5.80 -13.46
CA GLY A 134 -3.68 -6.79 -13.80
C GLY A 134 -2.40 -6.18 -14.40
N ARG A 135 -2.19 -4.87 -14.23
CA ARG A 135 -1.07 -4.14 -14.80
C ARG A 135 0.21 -4.40 -14.02
N ASP A 136 1.34 -4.42 -14.73
CA ASP A 136 2.66 -4.55 -14.13
C ASP A 136 3.11 -3.21 -13.51
N ILE A 137 2.92 -3.06 -12.21
CA ILE A 137 3.36 -1.88 -11.45
C ILE A 137 4.88 -1.83 -11.19
N GLY A 138 5.66 -2.74 -11.77
CA GLY A 138 7.12 -2.62 -11.88
C GLY A 138 7.56 -1.93 -13.18
N ALA A 139 6.65 -1.74 -14.14
CA ALA A 139 6.97 -1.13 -15.43
C ALA A 139 6.97 0.41 -15.34
N PRO A 140 8.04 1.10 -15.79
CA PRO A 140 8.13 2.57 -15.70
C PRO A 140 6.97 3.32 -16.35
N ALA A 141 6.44 2.83 -17.47
CA ALA A 141 5.29 3.43 -18.14
C ALA A 141 4.01 3.38 -17.29
N VAL A 142 3.76 2.26 -16.60
CA VAL A 142 2.61 2.11 -15.70
C VAL A 142 2.75 3.05 -14.51
N LEU A 143 3.96 3.15 -13.95
CA LEU A 143 4.26 4.08 -12.84
C LEU A 143 4.07 5.55 -13.25
N ALA A 144 4.55 5.95 -14.42
CA ALA A 144 4.35 7.31 -14.93
C ALA A 144 2.86 7.63 -15.16
N GLU A 145 2.08 6.69 -15.69
CA GLU A 145 0.62 6.86 -15.81
C GLU A 145 -0.10 6.93 -14.47
N ALA A 146 0.37 6.17 -13.47
CA ALA A 146 -0.18 6.25 -12.12
C ALA A 146 0.09 7.64 -11.51
N ALA A 147 1.32 8.13 -11.68
CA ALA A 147 1.75 9.45 -11.25
C ALA A 147 0.91 10.57 -11.88
N ALA A 148 0.71 10.51 -13.20
CA ALA A 148 -0.10 11.49 -13.94
C ALA A 148 -1.54 11.58 -13.40
N SER A 149 -2.16 10.45 -13.06
CA SER A 149 -3.53 10.46 -12.51
C SER A 149 -3.64 11.06 -11.11
N ALA A 150 -2.53 11.15 -10.39
CA ALA A 150 -2.43 11.79 -9.08
C ALA A 150 -1.89 13.23 -9.15
N GLY A 151 -1.64 13.76 -10.36
CA GLY A 151 -1.20 15.15 -10.58
C GLY A 151 0.32 15.36 -10.59
N LEU A 152 1.13 14.31 -10.62
CA LEU A 152 2.58 14.42 -10.84
C LEU A 152 2.89 14.52 -12.34
N ASP A 153 4.00 15.15 -12.72
CA ASP A 153 4.47 15.17 -14.10
C ASP A 153 5.00 13.79 -14.51
N PRO A 154 4.36 13.08 -15.46
CA PRO A 154 4.82 11.77 -15.91
C PRO A 154 6.21 11.80 -16.56
N ALA A 155 6.61 12.91 -17.19
CA ALA A 155 7.92 13.04 -17.82
C ALA A 155 9.02 13.18 -16.76
N GLU A 156 8.77 13.95 -15.71
CA GLU A 156 9.68 14.05 -14.56
C GLU A 156 9.83 12.70 -13.88
N VAL A 157 8.71 12.02 -13.58
CA VAL A 157 8.73 10.68 -12.97
C VAL A 157 9.48 9.68 -13.83
N ALA A 158 9.26 9.66 -15.15
CA ALA A 158 9.98 8.78 -16.06
C ALA A 158 11.50 9.07 -16.07
N ALA A 159 11.91 10.34 -16.02
CA ALA A 159 13.32 10.73 -15.96
C ALA A 159 13.97 10.25 -14.65
N ARG A 160 13.29 10.40 -13.52
CA ARG A 160 13.78 9.95 -12.21
C ARG A 160 13.87 8.43 -12.13
N LEU A 161 12.86 7.71 -12.65
CA LEU A 161 12.85 6.25 -12.75
C LEU A 161 13.98 5.68 -13.62
N ALA A 162 14.50 6.46 -14.57
CA ALA A 162 15.66 6.07 -15.39
C ALA A 162 17.00 6.15 -14.63
N THR A 163 16.96 6.57 -13.36
CA THR A 163 18.13 6.67 -12.46
C THR A 163 17.88 5.88 -11.17
N ASP A 164 18.92 5.80 -10.34
CA ASP A 164 18.86 5.19 -9.00
C ASP A 164 18.47 6.21 -7.90
N GLU A 165 18.00 7.41 -8.27
CA GLU A 165 17.61 8.46 -7.32
C GLU A 165 16.64 7.95 -6.24
N ASP A 166 16.89 8.22 -4.97
CA ASP A 166 16.07 7.73 -3.83
C ASP A 166 16.00 6.21 -3.64
N GLU A 167 16.66 5.36 -4.44
CA GLU A 167 16.64 3.91 -4.22
C GLU A 167 17.20 3.53 -2.85
N GLU A 168 18.35 4.09 -2.47
CA GLU A 168 18.97 3.84 -1.18
C GLU A 168 18.10 4.34 -0.03
N ALA A 169 17.55 5.56 -0.14
CA ALA A 169 16.68 6.14 0.87
C ALA A 169 15.41 5.28 1.11
N VAL A 170 14.79 4.76 0.06
CA VAL A 170 13.64 3.86 0.19
C VAL A 170 14.04 2.52 0.83
N ARG A 171 15.21 1.95 0.47
CA ARG A 171 15.74 0.73 1.09
C ARG A 171 16.04 0.92 2.58
N GLU A 172 16.58 2.08 2.96
CA GLU A 172 16.82 2.43 4.36
C GLU A 172 15.52 2.54 5.16
N GLU A 173 14.47 3.12 4.58
CA GLU A 173 13.15 3.24 5.19
C GLU A 173 12.49 1.86 5.38
N ILE A 174 12.56 0.99 4.37
CA ILE A 174 12.14 -0.43 4.48
C ILE A 174 12.91 -1.15 5.60
N GLY A 175 14.23 -0.94 5.67
CA GLY A 175 15.09 -1.51 6.71
C GLY A 175 14.73 -0.98 8.10
N THR A 176 14.28 0.26 8.21
CA THR A 176 13.82 0.86 9.47
C THR A 176 12.55 0.17 9.97
N ALA A 177 11.55 -0.04 9.11
CA ALA A 177 10.33 -0.77 9.48
C ALA A 177 10.64 -2.17 10.04
N THR A 178 11.58 -2.89 9.40
CA THR A 178 12.04 -4.20 9.88
C THR A 178 12.71 -4.11 11.26
N ARG A 179 13.57 -3.10 11.50
CA ARG A 179 14.22 -2.87 12.80
C ARG A 179 13.23 -2.52 13.91
N LEU A 180 12.10 -1.91 13.57
CA LEU A 180 10.99 -1.65 14.49
C LEU A 180 10.15 -2.90 14.79
N GLY A 181 10.54 -4.07 14.26
CA GLY A 181 9.84 -5.34 14.51
C GLY A 181 8.61 -5.57 13.61
N ILE A 182 8.39 -4.71 12.61
CA ILE A 182 7.30 -4.87 11.66
C ILE A 182 7.66 -5.99 10.68
N SER A 183 6.98 -7.13 10.83
CA SER A 183 7.21 -8.35 10.02
C SER A 183 6.04 -8.67 9.07
N GLY A 184 5.00 -7.86 9.08
CA GLY A 184 3.82 -8.02 8.23
C GLY A 184 3.12 -6.70 7.98
N VAL A 185 2.39 -6.63 6.86
CA VAL A 185 1.68 -5.43 6.38
C VAL A 185 0.24 -5.76 5.96
N PRO A 186 -0.72 -4.84 6.08
CA PRO A 186 -0.55 -3.45 6.52
C PRO A 186 -0.26 -3.35 8.02
N PHE A 187 0.52 -2.34 8.41
CA PHE A 187 0.75 -1.99 9.81
C PHE A 187 0.49 -0.50 9.98
N PHE A 188 -0.39 -0.16 10.92
CA PHE A 188 -0.81 1.22 11.18
C PHE A 188 -0.15 1.71 12.47
N ILE A 189 0.40 2.92 12.43
CA ILE A 189 1.01 3.59 13.59
C ILE A 189 0.28 4.90 13.79
N PHE A 190 -0.46 5.01 14.89
CA PHE A 190 -1.25 6.19 15.25
C PHE A 190 -0.42 7.09 16.18
N ASP A 191 -0.17 8.34 15.75
CA ASP A 191 0.68 9.35 16.40
C ASP A 191 2.05 8.83 16.86
N GLY A 192 2.63 7.85 16.16
CA GLY A 192 3.89 7.23 16.58
C GLY A 192 3.81 6.42 17.88
N ARG A 193 2.61 6.21 18.44
CA ARG A 193 2.39 5.60 19.77
C ARG A 193 1.73 4.23 19.71
N TYR A 194 0.60 4.12 19.00
CA TYR A 194 -0.17 2.88 18.95
C TYR A 194 0.05 2.14 17.63
N GLY A 195 0.55 0.91 17.71
CA GLY A 195 0.72 0.03 16.56
C GLY A 195 -0.45 -0.94 16.41
N VAL A 196 -0.97 -1.08 15.18
CA VAL A 196 -2.01 -2.06 14.83
C VAL A 196 -1.55 -2.86 13.62
N SER A 197 -1.51 -4.18 13.77
CA SER A 197 -1.06 -5.10 12.71
C SER A 197 -2.25 -5.70 11.96
N GLY A 198 -2.12 -5.78 10.64
CA GLY A 198 -3.07 -6.42 9.74
C GLY A 198 -4.26 -5.54 9.37
N ALA A 199 -5.04 -6.00 8.39
CA ALA A 199 -6.23 -5.32 7.89
C ALA A 199 -7.42 -5.47 8.86
N GLN A 200 -7.31 -4.85 10.04
CA GLN A 200 -8.35 -4.88 11.07
C GLN A 200 -9.67 -4.28 10.58
N ALA A 201 -10.78 -4.71 11.19
CA ALA A 201 -12.10 -4.20 10.89
C ALA A 201 -12.19 -2.68 11.14
N PRO A 202 -13.04 -1.93 10.40
CA PRO A 202 -13.18 -0.49 10.61
C PRO A 202 -13.48 -0.11 12.05
N GLU A 203 -14.28 -0.91 12.76
CA GLU A 203 -14.67 -0.66 14.16
C GLU A 203 -13.45 -0.70 15.10
N THR A 204 -12.56 -1.68 14.91
CA THR A 204 -11.30 -1.77 15.66
C THR A 204 -10.38 -0.58 15.38
N LEU A 205 -10.32 -0.12 14.13
CA LEU A 205 -9.53 1.06 13.78
C LEU A 205 -10.11 2.33 14.42
N VAL A 206 -11.43 2.47 14.47
CA VAL A 206 -12.13 3.56 15.16
C VAL A 206 -11.79 3.58 16.66
N GLU A 207 -11.86 2.44 17.34
CA GLU A 207 -11.50 2.35 18.76
C GLU A 207 -10.06 2.81 19.04
N VAL A 208 -9.13 2.49 18.13
CA VAL A 208 -7.73 2.90 18.26
C VAL A 208 -7.56 4.40 17.97
N ILE A 209 -8.27 4.94 16.99
CA ILE A 209 -8.30 6.38 16.69
C ILE A 209 -8.76 7.14 17.93
N ASP A 210 -9.91 6.77 18.51
CA ASP A 210 -10.48 7.46 19.68
C ASP A 210 -9.53 7.42 20.87
N ARG A 211 -9.01 6.22 21.18
CA ARG A 211 -8.04 6.06 22.27
C ARG A 211 -6.79 6.91 22.07
N THR A 212 -6.34 7.07 20.82
CA THR A 212 -5.17 7.90 20.51
C THR A 212 -5.45 9.38 20.76
N LEU A 213 -6.64 9.85 20.41
CA LEU A 213 -7.05 11.25 20.59
C LEU A 213 -7.31 11.63 22.06
N GLU A 214 -7.68 10.66 22.90
CA GLU A 214 -7.87 10.86 24.35
C GLU A 214 -6.55 10.93 25.15
N SER A 215 -5.43 10.54 24.55
CA SER A 215 -4.12 10.38 25.21
C SER A 215 -3.17 11.53 24.91
#